data_AF-A0A399RHH0-F1
#
_entry.id   AF-A0A399RHH0-F1
#
_cell.length_a   1.000
_cell.length_b   1.000
_cell.length_c   1.000
_cell.angle_alpha   90.00
_cell.angle_beta   90.00
_cell.angle_gamma   90.00
#
_symmetry.space_group_name_H-M   'P 1'
#
loop_
_entity.id
_entity.type
_entity.pdbx_description
1 polymer ?
#
loop_
_entity_poly.entity_id
_entity_poly.type
_entity_poly.pdbx_seq_one_letter_code
_entity_poly.pdbx_strand_id
1 'polypeptide(L)'
;MAGKAGREKAAKSIFEDSIVLLANVLAFAAALLGTGPVYSWSIGWVYNFSVTQYGSGLAGLIEFVWIAVVALTLFAFARATLTTSLVMGGLALAARIFA
;
A
#
# COMPACT_ATOMS: atom_id res chain seq x y z
N MET A 1 -3.23 -40.96 -2.88
CA MET A 1 -3.65 -39.66 -3.50
C MET A 1 -3.41 -38.43 -2.61
N ALA A 2 -3.08 -38.57 -1.31
CA ALA A 2 -2.83 -37.43 -0.40
C ALA A 2 -1.61 -36.56 -0.77
N GLY A 3 -0.61 -37.10 -1.48
CA GLY A 3 0.60 -36.36 -1.85
C GLY A 3 0.47 -35.35 -3.01
N LYS A 4 -0.55 -35.45 -3.89
CA LYS A 4 -0.78 -34.46 -4.95
C LYS A 4 -1.46 -33.20 -4.42
N ALA A 5 -2.54 -33.36 -3.65
CA ALA A 5 -3.26 -32.26 -3.02
C ALA A 5 -2.39 -31.44 -2.05
N GLY A 6 -1.45 -32.08 -1.34
CA GLY A 6 -0.47 -31.38 -0.50
C GLY A 6 0.50 -30.51 -1.30
N ARG A 7 0.97 -30.99 -2.46
CA ARG A 7 1.89 -30.23 -3.34
C ARG A 7 1.21 -29.07 -4.05
N GLU A 8 -0.05 -29.23 -4.46
CA GLU A 8 -0.85 -28.14 -5.05
C GLU A 8 -1.09 -27.01 -4.04
N LYS A 9 -1.41 -27.36 -2.79
CA LYS A 9 -1.56 -26.38 -1.70
C LYS A 9 -0.25 -25.66 -1.40
N ALA A 10 0.87 -26.38 -1.37
CA ALA A 10 2.19 -25.78 -1.15
C ALA A 10 2.61 -24.85 -2.31
N ALA A 11 2.36 -25.24 -3.56
CA ALA A 11 2.62 -24.38 -4.71
C ALA A 11 1.75 -23.12 -4.67
N LYS A 12 0.48 -23.26 -4.29
CA LYS A 12 -0.45 -22.13 -4.12
C LYS A 12 0.00 -21.17 -3.01
N SER A 13 0.41 -21.68 -1.85
CA SER A 13 0.85 -20.81 -0.74
C SER A 13 2.11 -20.03 -1.09
N ILE A 14 3.08 -20.65 -1.77
CA ILE A 14 4.31 -19.98 -2.22
C ILE A 14 3.98 -18.87 -3.23
N PHE A 15 3.04 -19.12 -4.15
CA PHE A 15 2.60 -18.13 -5.12
C PHE A 15 1.87 -16.95 -4.45
N GLU A 16 0.98 -17.23 -3.50
CA GLU A 16 0.27 -16.20 -2.72
C GLU A 16 1.26 -15.34 -1.93
N ASP A 17 2.22 -15.94 -1.23
CA ASP A 17 3.25 -15.22 -0.48
C ASP A 17 4.11 -14.33 -1.39
N SER A 18 4.45 -14.82 -2.59
CA SER A 18 5.22 -14.06 -3.59
C SER A 18 4.45 -12.85 -4.11
N ILE A 19 3.14 -12.99 -4.38
CA ILE A 19 2.28 -11.89 -4.79
C ILE A 19 2.18 -10.84 -3.69
N VAL A 20 1.99 -11.28 -2.44
CA VAL A 20 1.88 -10.37 -1.29
C VAL A 20 3.18 -9.60 -1.11
N LEU A 21 4.33 -10.26 -1.23
CA LEU A 21 5.63 -9.60 -1.17
C LEU A 21 5.77 -8.54 -2.28
N LEU A 22 5.45 -8.89 -3.53
CA LEU A 22 5.51 -7.97 -4.66
C LEU A 22 4.57 -6.77 -4.48
N ALA A 23 3.34 -7.01 -4.03
CA ALA A 23 2.36 -5.98 -3.74
C ALA A 23 2.87 -5.01 -2.66
N ASN A 24 3.52 -5.51 -1.61
CA ASN A 24 4.11 -4.67 -0.57
C ASN A 24 5.26 -3.81 -1.09
N VAL A 25 6.15 -4.36 -1.92
CA VAL A 25 7.28 -3.61 -2.51
C VAL A 25 6.76 -2.49 -3.43
N LEU A 26 5.78 -2.81 -4.28
CA LEU A 26 5.15 -1.83 -5.17
C LEU A 26 4.37 -0.77 -4.39
N ALA A 27 3.67 -1.16 -3.32
CA ALA A 27 2.97 -0.24 -2.44
C ALA A 27 3.93 0.72 -1.72
N PHE A 28 5.09 0.21 -1.30
CA PHE A 28 6.15 1.03 -0.72
C PHE A 28 6.71 2.03 -1.73
N ALA A 29 6.97 1.62 -2.97
CA ALA A 29 7.41 2.52 -4.03
C ALA A 29 6.37 3.60 -4.33
N ALA A 30 5.09 3.22 -4.41
CA ALA A 30 3.99 4.17 -4.61
C ALA A 30 3.86 5.17 -3.44
N ALA A 31 4.00 4.69 -2.20
CA ALA A 31 3.99 5.55 -1.02
C ALA A 31 5.17 6.53 -1.04
N LEU A 32 6.39 6.07 -1.33
CA LEU A 32 7.57 6.96 -1.41
C LEU A 32 7.40 8.07 -2.45
N LEU A 33 6.93 7.72 -3.65
CA LEU A 33 6.76 8.67 -4.74
C LEU A 33 5.56 9.60 -4.53
N GLY A 34 4.47 9.10 -3.93
CA GLY A 34 3.25 9.85 -3.71
C GLY A 34 3.29 10.74 -2.46
N THR A 35 4.08 10.39 -1.45
CA THR A 35 4.10 11.11 -0.16
C THR A 35 4.51 12.57 -0.35
N GLY A 36 5.56 12.85 -1.13
CA GLY A 36 6.04 14.21 -1.36
C GLY A 36 4.96 15.14 -1.94
N PRO A 37 4.38 14.82 -3.11
CA PRO A 37 3.32 15.62 -3.72
C PRO A 37 2.10 15.79 -2.80
N VAL A 38 1.59 14.70 -2.22
CA VAL A 38 0.38 14.73 -1.39
C VAL A 38 0.60 15.52 -0.10
N TYR A 39 1.77 15.37 0.53
CA TYR A 39 2.14 16.15 1.70
C TYR A 39 2.23 17.65 1.35
N SER A 40 2.89 18.01 0.25
CA SER A 40 3.04 19.41 -0.17
C SER A 40 1.70 20.14 -0.38
N TRP A 41 0.67 19.43 -0.86
CA TRP A 41 -0.66 20.00 -1.07
C TRP A 41 -1.50 20.07 0.20
N SER A 42 -1.32 19.12 1.12
CA SER A 42 -2.15 19.03 2.33
C SER A 42 -1.58 19.79 3.52
N ILE A 43 -0.27 20.04 3.56
CA ILE A 43 0.40 20.58 4.76
C ILE A 43 -0.10 21.97 5.15
N GLY A 44 -0.39 22.85 4.19
CA GLY A 44 -0.92 24.18 4.48
C GLY A 44 -2.28 24.14 5.17
N TRP A 45 -3.14 23.20 4.79
CA TRP A 45 -4.43 23.01 5.47
C TRP A 45 -4.24 22.46 6.89
N VAL A 46 -3.36 21.47 7.04
CA VAL A 46 -3.07 20.85 8.36
C VAL A 46 -2.47 21.85 9.33
N TYR A 47 -1.54 22.69 8.86
CA TYR A 47 -0.95 23.74 9.69
C TYR A 47 -2.00 24.72 10.20
N ASN A 48 -2.83 25.26 9.30
CA ASN A 48 -3.89 26.21 9.66
C ASN A 48 -4.91 25.60 10.63
N PHE A 49 -5.30 24.34 10.40
CA PHE A 49 -6.15 23.59 11.32
C PHE A 49 -5.50 23.45 12.70
N SER A 50 -4.23 23.07 12.72
CA SER A 50 -3.46 22.84 13.96
C SER A 50 -3.31 24.11 14.78
N VAL A 51 -2.97 25.22 14.13
CA VAL A 51 -2.85 26.54 14.80
C VAL A 51 -4.20 26.99 15.36
N THR A 52 -5.29 26.76 14.63
CA THR A 52 -6.64 27.16 15.05
C THR A 52 -7.14 26.34 16.24
N GLN A 53 -6.88 25.03 16.26
CA GLN A 53 -7.43 24.11 17.27
C GLN A 53 -6.51 23.94 18.49
N TYR A 54 -5.20 23.90 18.27
CA TYR A 54 -4.21 23.53 19.29
C TYR A 54 -3.20 24.65 19.59
N GLY A 55 -3.27 25.78 18.88
CA GLY A 55 -2.30 26.86 18.99
C GLY A 55 -0.98 26.58 18.27
N SER A 56 -0.15 27.62 18.12
CA SER A 56 1.09 27.55 17.33
C SER A 56 2.17 26.63 17.92
N GLY A 57 2.12 26.34 19.23
CA GLY A 57 3.14 25.54 19.91
C GLY A 57 3.17 24.07 19.50
N LEU A 58 2.04 23.50 19.04
CA LEU A 58 1.96 22.09 18.63
C LEU A 58 1.94 21.89 17.11
N ALA A 59 1.83 22.98 16.33
CA ALA A 59 1.70 22.90 14.88
C ALA A 59 2.85 22.12 14.23
N GLY A 60 4.11 22.42 14.59
CA GLY A 60 5.27 21.73 14.01
C GLY A 60 5.33 20.22 14.34
N LEU A 61 4.86 19.79 15.52
CA LEU A 61 4.76 18.37 15.84
C LEU A 61 3.68 17.68 14.99
N ILE A 62 2.54 18.33 14.79
CA ILE A 62 1.44 17.79 14.00
C ILE A 62 1.84 17.67 12.52
N GLU A 63 2.60 18.63 11.98
CA GLU A 63 3.17 18.54 10.63
C GLU A 63 4.06 17.30 10.47
N PHE A 64 4.95 17.06 11.45
CA PHE A 64 5.82 15.88 11.44
C PHE A 64 5.06 14.56 11.58
N VAL A 65 3.97 14.52 12.36
CA VAL A 65 3.11 13.34 12.41
C VAL A 65 2.34 13.17 11.10
N TRP A 66 1.94 14.27 10.46
CA TRP A 66 1.15 14.25 9.24
C TRP A 66 1.89 13.61 8.05
N ILE A 67 3.21 13.82 7.93
CA ILE A 67 3.99 13.14 6.87
C ILE A 67 3.94 11.62 7.04
N ALA A 68 4.00 11.11 8.27
CA ALA A 68 3.88 9.67 8.54
C ALA A 68 2.47 9.16 8.23
N VAL A 69 1.43 9.93 8.56
CA VAL A 69 0.04 9.60 8.21
C VAL A 69 -0.13 9.50 6.71
N VAL A 70 0.32 10.49 5.93
CA VAL A 70 0.23 10.49 4.47
C VAL A 70 0.95 9.27 3.87
N ALA A 71 2.16 8.98 4.33
CA ALA A 71 2.94 7.84 3.84
C ALA A 71 2.23 6.50 4.11
N LEU A 72 1.71 6.31 5.33
CA LEU A 72 0.99 5.10 5.72
C LEU A 72 -0.33 4.94 4.97
N THR A 73 -1.08 6.02 4.78
CA THR A 73 -2.33 6.01 4.01
C THR A 73 -2.06 5.60 2.57
N LEU A 74 -1.07 6.21 1.90
CA LEU A 74 -0.70 5.86 0.53
C LEU A 74 -0.24 4.41 0.42
N PHE A 75 0.57 3.94 1.37
CA PHE A 75 1.02 2.55 1.42
C PHE A 75 -0.16 1.58 1.54
N ALA A 76 -1.10 1.84 2.46
CA ALA A 76 -2.26 0.99 2.68
C ALA A 76 -3.18 0.93 1.44
N PHE A 77 -3.46 2.08 0.81
CA PHE A 77 -4.26 2.14 -0.41
C PHE A 77 -3.58 1.45 -1.60
N ALA A 78 -2.29 1.70 -1.80
CA ALA A 78 -1.53 1.06 -2.86
C ALA A 78 -1.48 -0.45 -2.65
N ARG A 79 -1.20 -0.93 -1.43
CA ARG A 79 -1.18 -2.36 -1.11
C ARG A 79 -2.51 -3.03 -1.39
N ALA A 80 -3.62 -2.43 -0.95
CA ALA A 80 -4.96 -2.96 -1.19
C ALA A 80 -5.24 -3.11 -2.69
N THR A 81 -4.98 -2.04 -3.46
CA THR A 81 -5.22 -2.00 -4.90
C THR A 81 -4.33 -3.00 -5.66
N LEU A 82 -3.04 -3.02 -5.34
CA LEU A 82 -2.05 -3.86 -6.01
C LEU A 82 -2.30 -5.34 -5.73
N THR A 83 -2.66 -5.70 -4.50
CA THR A 83 -2.98 -7.10 -4.15
C THR A 83 -4.18 -7.59 -4.97
N THR A 84 -5.27 -6.82 -5.03
CA THR A 84 -6.45 -7.18 -5.84
C THR A 84 -6.11 -7.27 -7.33
N SER A 85 -5.34 -6.30 -7.84
CA SER A 85 -4.96 -6.26 -9.27
C SER A 85 -4.03 -7.40 -9.68
N LEU A 86 -3.08 -7.80 -8.83
CA LEU A 86 -2.14 -8.89 -9.11
C LEU A 86 -2.84 -10.25 -9.06
N VAL A 87 -3.78 -10.44 -8.14
CA VAL A 87 -4.58 -11.68 -8.08
C VAL A 87 -5.48 -11.80 -9.31
N MET A 88 -6.22 -10.74 -9.66
CA MET A 88 -7.08 -10.75 -10.85
C MET A 88 -6.28 -10.82 -12.16
N GLY A 89 -5.20 -10.06 -12.27
CA GLY A 89 -4.31 -10.06 -13.44
C GLY A 89 -3.57 -11.40 -13.61
N GLY A 90 -3.10 -12.00 -12.51
CA GLY A 90 -2.47 -13.32 -12.52
C GLY A 90 -3.43 -14.41 -12.99
N LEU A 91 -4.68 -14.40 -12.52
CA LEU A 91 -5.72 -15.32 -12.97
C LEU A 91 -6.08 -15.13 -14.44
N ALA A 92 -6.17 -13.88 -14.92
CA ALA A 92 -6.47 -13.58 -16.33
C ALA A 92 -5.35 -14.01 -17.28
N LEU A 93 -4.09 -13.82 -16.89
CA LEU A 93 -2.93 -14.28 -17.66
C LEU A 93 -2.84 -15.81 -17.67
N ALA A 94 -3.07 -16.47 -16.53
CA ALA A 94 -3.12 -17.91 -16.47
C ALA A 94 -4.25 -18.47 -17.36
N ALA A 95 -5.44 -17.88 -17.31
CA ALA A 95 -6.55 -18.28 -18.17
C ALA A 95 -6.24 -18.11 -19.66
N ARG A 96 -5.47 -17.08 -20.06
CA ARG A 96 -5.09 -16.84 -21.46
C ARG A 96 -4.00 -17.78 -21.97
N ILE A 97 -3.08 -18.21 -21.12
CA ILE A 97 -1.97 -19.09 -21.52
C ILE A 97 -2.40 -20.56 -21.56
N PHE A 98 -3.44 -20.91 -20.79
CA PHE A 98 -3.99 -22.26 -20.70
C PHE A 98 -5.32 -22.46 -21.47
N ALA A 99 -5.83 -21.42 -22.14
CA ALA A 99 -6.94 -21.51 -23.11
C ALA A 99 -6.41 -21.67 -24.53
#